data_AF-A0A6A4SUI3-F1
#
_entry.id   AF-A0A6A4SUI3-F1
#
_cell.length_a   1.000
_cell.length_b   1.000
_cell.length_c   1.000
_cell.angle_alpha   90.00
_cell.angle_beta   90.00
_cell.angle_gamma   90.00
#
_symmetry.space_group_name_H-M   'P 1'
#
loop_
_entity.id
_entity.type
_entity.pdbx_description
1 polymer ?
#
loop_
_entity_poly.entity_id
_entity_poly.type
_entity_poly.pdbx_seq_one_letter_code
_entity_poly.pdbx_strand_id
1 'polypeptide(L)'
;MDPSESEVVDAAGLDPERSPKPELSAAMRAKIERNRQRALMLRQARDNEEKHKLISRTEAKQHYLLKDCDLDKREPPLRFTLKKNPHNPRWGDMKLYLKLQVEKRCMEVWGSEEALEEARETREENKETQKQKRFNKKVKGRFPVRDRTPK
;
A
#
# COMPACT_ATOMS: atom_id res chain seq x y z
N MET A 1 -85.77 -13.23 -14.10
CA MET A 1 -85.00 -13.96 -13.07
C MET A 1 -83.54 -13.84 -13.45
N ASP A 2 -82.84 -12.92 -12.78
CA ASP A 2 -81.41 -13.02 -12.42
C ASP A 2 -81.17 -14.29 -11.56
N PRO A 3 -79.94 -14.75 -11.22
CA PRO A 3 -78.61 -14.16 -11.46
C PRO A 3 -77.44 -15.17 -11.73
N SER A 4 -76.20 -14.64 -11.84
CA SER A 4 -74.91 -15.13 -11.21
C SER A 4 -74.38 -16.55 -11.50
N GLU A 5 -73.10 -16.88 -11.54
CA GLU A 5 -71.76 -16.24 -11.47
C GLU A 5 -70.77 -17.41 -11.72
N SER A 6 -69.52 -17.07 -12.10
CA SER A 6 -68.26 -17.78 -11.78
C SER A 6 -68.06 -19.23 -12.29
N GLU A 7 -66.87 -19.73 -12.63
CA GLU A 7 -65.51 -19.35 -12.30
C GLU A 7 -64.59 -19.53 -13.52
N VAL A 8 -63.72 -18.54 -13.74
CA VAL A 8 -62.51 -18.70 -14.55
C VAL A 8 -61.53 -19.55 -13.75
N VAL A 9 -61.20 -20.73 -14.25
CA VAL A 9 -60.19 -21.59 -13.64
C VAL A 9 -58.80 -21.07 -13.99
N ASP A 10 -58.16 -20.41 -13.01
CA ASP A 10 -56.75 -20.03 -13.06
C ASP A 10 -55.87 -21.28 -13.11
N ALA A 11 -55.41 -21.63 -14.33
CA ALA A 11 -54.38 -22.63 -14.53
C ALA A 11 -53.01 -22.01 -14.21
N ALA A 12 -52.55 -22.17 -12.97
CA ALA A 12 -51.18 -21.95 -12.56
C ALA A 12 -50.24 -22.92 -13.34
N GLY A 13 -49.78 -22.48 -14.51
CA GLY A 13 -48.77 -23.15 -15.31
C GLY A 13 -47.37 -22.88 -14.77
N LEU A 14 -46.71 -23.97 -14.35
CA LEU A 14 -45.37 -24.05 -13.79
C LEU A 14 -44.29 -23.42 -14.68
N ASP A 15 -43.36 -22.67 -14.07
CA ASP A 15 -42.03 -22.36 -14.62
C ASP A 15 -41.23 -23.65 -14.89
N PRO A 16 -40.76 -23.91 -16.13
CA PRO A 16 -39.92 -25.07 -16.41
C PRO A 16 -38.43 -24.73 -16.24
N GLU A 17 -37.73 -25.64 -15.55
CA GLU A 17 -36.29 -25.89 -15.59
C GLU A 17 -35.34 -24.78 -15.11
N ARG A 18 -35.22 -24.70 -13.78
CA ARG A 18 -33.91 -24.44 -13.17
C ARG A 18 -33.20 -25.77 -13.01
N SER A 19 -32.32 -26.13 -13.94
CA SER A 19 -31.52 -27.36 -13.91
C SER A 19 -30.88 -27.54 -12.51
N PRO A 20 -30.98 -28.73 -11.88
CA PRO A 20 -30.46 -28.93 -10.54
C PRO A 20 -28.94 -28.89 -10.60
N LYS A 21 -28.34 -27.87 -9.98
CA LYS A 21 -26.91 -27.85 -9.72
C LYS A 21 -26.56 -29.15 -8.97
N PRO A 22 -25.49 -29.87 -9.35
CA PRO A 22 -25.15 -31.13 -8.70
C PRO A 22 -25.02 -30.91 -7.19
N GLU A 23 -25.93 -31.49 -6.42
CA GLU A 23 -25.93 -31.35 -4.97
C GLU A 23 -24.79 -32.19 -4.41
N LEU A 24 -23.75 -31.50 -3.92
CA LEU A 24 -22.60 -32.14 -3.31
C LEU A 24 -23.03 -32.93 -2.08
N SER A 25 -22.63 -34.20 -2.01
CA SER A 25 -22.75 -35.05 -0.81
C SER A 25 -22.23 -34.32 0.43
N ALA A 26 -22.83 -34.59 1.59
CA ALA A 26 -22.40 -34.04 2.88
C ALA A 26 -20.89 -34.23 3.13
N ALA A 27 -20.34 -35.37 2.70
CA ALA A 27 -18.90 -35.65 2.78
C ALA A 27 -18.05 -34.75 1.86
N MET A 28 -18.53 -34.46 0.65
CA MET A 28 -17.87 -33.54 -0.28
C MET A 28 -17.92 -32.10 0.23
N ARG A 29 -19.06 -31.65 0.78
CA ARG A 29 -19.22 -30.33 1.41
C ARG A 29 -18.26 -30.17 2.59
N ALA A 30 -18.17 -31.17 3.47
CA ALA A 30 -17.24 -31.17 4.59
C ALA A 30 -15.77 -31.10 4.14
N LYS A 31 -15.41 -31.78 3.05
CA LYS A 31 -14.04 -31.74 2.49
C LYS A 31 -13.70 -30.39 1.88
N ILE A 32 -14.64 -29.79 1.14
CA ILE A 32 -14.49 -28.45 0.58
C ILE A 32 -14.33 -27.42 1.71
N GLU A 33 -15.15 -27.50 2.74
CA GLU A 33 -15.09 -26.59 3.88
C GLU A 33 -13.77 -26.72 4.65
N ARG A 34 -13.29 -27.95 4.89
CA ARG A 34 -11.96 -28.17 5.49
C ARG A 34 -10.83 -27.58 4.63
N ASN A 35 -10.89 -27.75 3.32
CA ASN A 35 -9.90 -27.18 2.40
C ASN A 35 -9.98 -25.64 2.39
N ARG A 36 -11.18 -25.08 2.44
CA ARG A 36 -11.41 -23.63 2.55
C ARG A 36 -10.82 -23.07 3.84
N GLN A 37 -11.09 -23.70 4.98
CA GLN A 37 -10.53 -23.29 6.29
C GLN A 37 -9.01 -23.36 6.31
N ARG A 38 -8.40 -24.42 5.74
CA ARG A 38 -6.95 -24.53 5.58
C ARG A 38 -6.38 -23.41 4.71
N ALA A 39 -7.00 -23.14 3.57
CA ALA A 39 -6.58 -22.04 2.69
C ALA A 39 -6.69 -20.67 3.38
N LEU A 40 -7.74 -20.47 4.18
CA LEU A 40 -7.98 -19.24 4.93
C LEU A 40 -6.92 -19.05 6.04
N MET A 41 -6.59 -20.10 6.80
CA MET A 41 -5.48 -20.08 7.75
C MET A 41 -4.13 -19.80 7.07
N LEU A 42 -3.84 -20.43 5.92
CA LEU A 42 -2.60 -20.17 5.19
C LEU A 42 -2.51 -18.73 4.68
N ARG A 43 -3.64 -18.14 4.28
CA ARG A 43 -3.72 -16.72 3.90
C ARG A 43 -3.48 -15.82 5.11
N GLN A 44 -4.15 -16.06 6.23
CA GLN A 44 -3.93 -15.31 7.48
C GLN A 44 -2.49 -15.43 7.99
N ALA A 45 -1.88 -16.60 7.91
CA ALA A 45 -0.48 -16.80 8.31
C ALA A 45 0.50 -16.07 7.40
N ARG A 46 0.20 -15.95 6.10
CA ARG A 46 0.97 -15.11 5.15
C ARG A 46 0.76 -13.63 5.43
N ASP A 47 -0.45 -13.25 5.78
CA ASP A 47 -0.85 -11.88 6.10
C ASP A 47 -0.46 -11.45 7.52
N ASN A 48 0.29 -12.26 8.29
CA ASN A 48 0.94 -11.79 9.53
C ASN A 48 1.76 -10.53 9.21
N GLU A 49 1.21 -9.38 9.59
CA GLU A 49 1.41 -8.10 8.92
C GLU A 49 2.84 -7.57 9.03
N GLU A 50 3.60 -7.99 10.03
CA GLU A 50 4.91 -7.40 10.30
C GLU A 50 6.01 -7.94 9.38
N LYS A 51 6.05 -9.26 9.15
CA LYS A 51 7.16 -9.89 8.42
C LYS A 51 7.04 -9.73 6.91
N HIS A 52 5.82 -9.70 6.39
CA HIS A 52 5.56 -9.65 4.94
C HIS A 52 5.03 -8.31 4.45
N LYS A 53 5.19 -7.23 5.23
CA LYS A 53 4.81 -5.89 4.80
C LYS A 53 5.59 -5.47 3.55
N LEU A 54 4.86 -5.01 2.55
CA LEU A 54 5.43 -4.40 1.35
C LEU A 54 5.49 -2.88 1.54
N ILE A 55 6.60 -2.27 1.14
CA ILE A 55 6.80 -0.81 1.17
C ILE A 55 7.14 -0.31 -0.24
N SER A 56 6.76 0.94 -0.54
CA SER A 56 7.03 1.51 -1.85
C SER A 56 8.51 1.93 -2.00
N ARG A 57 9.01 2.00 -3.23
CA ARG A 57 10.37 2.53 -3.52
C ARG A 57 10.60 3.90 -2.86
N THR A 58 9.61 4.79 -2.92
CA THR A 58 9.71 6.14 -2.35
C THR A 58 9.80 6.10 -0.84
N GLU A 59 8.95 5.29 -0.20
CA GLU A 59 8.94 5.07 1.25
C GLU A 59 10.28 4.48 1.72
N ALA A 60 10.80 3.47 1.03
CA ALA A 60 12.10 2.88 1.32
C ALA A 60 13.23 3.93 1.33
N LYS A 61 13.28 4.79 0.31
CA LYS A 61 14.29 5.86 0.20
C LYS A 61 14.11 6.96 1.26
N GLN A 62 12.87 7.26 1.63
CA GLN A 62 12.57 8.31 2.60
C GLN A 62 12.89 7.87 4.03
N HIS A 63 12.41 6.68 4.42
CA HIS A 63 12.60 6.16 5.77
C HIS A 63 14.02 5.65 5.97
N TYR A 64 14.54 4.80 5.09
CA TYR A 64 15.85 4.16 5.28
C TYR A 64 17.02 4.95 4.67
N LEU A 65 16.75 6.17 4.18
CA LEU A 65 17.73 7.05 3.53
C LEU A 65 18.55 6.37 2.40
N LEU A 66 17.97 5.32 1.79
CA LEU A 66 18.63 4.53 0.75
C LEU A 66 18.64 5.25 -0.59
N LYS A 67 19.66 4.96 -1.41
CA LYS A 67 19.77 5.45 -2.78
C LYS A 67 19.28 4.40 -3.77
N ASP A 68 19.06 4.82 -5.02
CA ASP A 68 18.62 3.90 -6.07
C ASP A 68 19.64 2.79 -6.38
N CYS A 69 20.94 3.06 -6.20
CA CYS A 69 21.98 2.04 -6.32
C CYS A 69 21.90 0.96 -5.23
N ASP A 70 21.47 1.32 -4.02
CA ASP A 70 21.37 0.38 -2.91
C ASP A 70 20.19 -0.59 -3.09
N LEU A 71 19.17 -0.19 -3.85
CA LEU A 71 18.01 -1.02 -4.16
C LEU A 71 18.23 -1.89 -5.41
N ASP A 72 18.75 -1.30 -6.49
CA ASP A 72 18.79 -1.95 -7.81
C ASP A 72 20.16 -2.59 -8.15
N LYS A 73 21.29 -2.07 -7.65
CA LYS A 73 22.65 -2.48 -8.09
C LYS A 73 23.40 -3.34 -7.10
N ARG A 74 23.25 -3.10 -5.79
CA ARG A 74 23.96 -3.86 -4.76
C ARG A 74 23.55 -5.32 -4.77
N GLU A 75 24.53 -6.22 -4.72
CA GLU A 75 24.33 -7.66 -4.60
C GLU A 75 23.86 -8.05 -3.18
N PRO A 76 22.88 -8.96 -3.03
CA PRO A 76 21.93 -9.43 -4.05
C PRO A 76 20.89 -8.35 -4.40
N PRO A 77 20.47 -8.21 -5.67
CA PRO A 77 19.42 -7.26 -6.05
C PRO A 77 18.10 -7.53 -5.31
N LEU A 78 17.44 -6.48 -4.82
CA LEU A 78 16.20 -6.62 -4.08
C LEU A 78 15.05 -7.03 -5.00
N ARG A 79 14.28 -8.02 -4.56
CA ARG A 79 13.08 -8.47 -5.29
C ARG A 79 11.97 -7.45 -5.07
N PHE A 80 11.26 -7.10 -6.14
CA PHE A 80 10.13 -6.19 -6.10
C PHE A 80 8.93 -6.74 -6.88
N THR A 81 7.74 -6.27 -6.50
CA THR A 81 6.51 -6.46 -7.28
C THR A 81 6.09 -5.13 -7.91
N LEU A 82 5.60 -5.19 -9.15
CA LEU A 82 5.06 -4.03 -9.85
C LEU A 82 3.55 -3.97 -9.62
N LYS A 83 3.07 -2.80 -9.20
CA LYS A 83 1.63 -2.53 -9.00
C LYS A 83 1.27 -1.21 -9.67
N LYS A 84 0.07 -1.12 -10.25
CA LYS A 84 -0.44 0.16 -10.76
C LYS A 84 -0.49 1.20 -9.65
N ASN A 85 -0.13 2.43 -9.97
CA ASN A 85 -0.13 3.50 -8.98
C ASN A 85 -1.59 3.79 -8.55
N PRO A 86 -1.90 3.70 -7.23
CA PRO A 86 -3.28 3.85 -6.74
C PRO A 86 -3.83 5.26 -6.93
N HIS A 87 -2.96 6.27 -7.05
CA HIS A 87 -3.39 7.67 -7.21
C HIS A 87 -3.72 8.01 -8.67
N ASN A 88 -2.91 7.52 -9.60
CA ASN A 88 -3.16 7.71 -11.03
C ASN A 88 -2.64 6.51 -11.83
N PRO A 89 -3.53 5.72 -12.45
CA PRO A 89 -3.14 4.54 -13.24
C PRO A 89 -2.30 4.84 -14.49
N ARG A 90 -2.28 6.10 -14.97
CA ARG A 90 -1.44 6.52 -16.11
C ARG A 90 0.01 6.74 -15.72
N TRP A 91 0.31 6.89 -14.43
CA TRP A 91 1.69 6.97 -13.96
C TRP A 91 2.39 5.62 -14.10
N GLY A 92 3.72 5.64 -14.09
CA GLY A 92 4.52 4.42 -14.10
C GLY A 92 4.16 3.49 -12.93
N ASP A 93 4.39 2.19 -13.14
CA ASP A 93 4.11 1.18 -12.13
C ASP A 93 4.95 1.40 -10.87
N MET A 94 4.29 1.27 -9.72
CA MET A 94 4.92 1.36 -8.42
C MET A 94 5.67 0.08 -8.10
N LYS A 95 6.96 0.21 -7.79
CA LYS A 95 7.77 -0.87 -7.24
C LYS A 95 7.51 -1.00 -5.74
N LEU A 96 7.13 -2.20 -5.33
CA LEU A 96 6.91 -2.60 -3.94
C LEU A 96 8.00 -3.59 -3.52
N TYR A 97 8.69 -3.29 -2.42
CA TYR A 97 9.77 -4.10 -1.86
C TYR A 97 9.32 -4.71 -0.54
N LEU A 98 9.88 -5.86 -0.18
CA LEU A 98 9.65 -6.46 1.14
C LEU A 98 10.36 -5.62 2.22
N LYS A 99 9.62 -5.13 3.22
CA LYS A 99 10.16 -4.28 4.29
C LYS A 99 11.39 -4.90 4.95
N LEU A 100 11.32 -6.18 5.29
CA LEU A 100 12.41 -6.94 5.90
C LEU A 100 13.70 -6.95 5.05
N GLN A 101 13.57 -7.01 3.71
CA GLN A 101 14.73 -6.94 2.82
C GLN A 101 15.35 -5.54 2.80
N VAL A 102 14.52 -4.51 2.83
CA VAL A 102 14.96 -3.11 2.85
C VAL A 102 15.65 -2.79 4.18
N GLU A 103 15.12 -3.28 5.30
CA GLU A 103 15.75 -3.16 6.63
C GLU A 103 17.13 -3.82 6.65
N LYS A 104 17.23 -5.05 6.16
CA LYS A 104 18.52 -5.73 6.05
C LYS A 104 19.51 -4.94 5.19
N ARG A 105 19.08 -4.42 4.03
CA ARG A 105 19.90 -3.60 3.15
C ARG A 105 20.27 -2.27 3.80
N CYS A 106 19.39 -1.69 4.61
CA CYS A 106 19.66 -0.50 5.39
C CYS A 106 20.80 -0.75 6.40
N MET A 107 20.74 -1.85 7.14
CA MET A 107 21.80 -2.25 8.06
C MET A 107 23.13 -2.50 7.34
N GLU A 108 23.12 -3.06 6.13
CA GLU A 108 24.33 -3.23 5.31
C GLU A 108 24.94 -1.89 4.82
N VAL A 109 24.11 -0.86 4.62
CA VAL A 109 24.56 0.45 4.11
C VAL A 109 25.02 1.36 5.25
N TRP A 110 24.27 1.40 6.35
CA TRP A 110 24.51 2.29 7.48
C TRP A 110 25.27 1.63 8.63
N GLY A 111 25.36 0.30 8.67
CA GLY A 111 26.08 -0.46 9.70
C GLY A 111 25.27 -0.63 10.98
N SER A 112 24.77 0.47 11.55
CA SER A 112 23.94 0.49 12.76
C SER A 112 22.66 1.30 12.56
N GLU A 113 21.65 1.01 13.37
CA GLU A 113 20.41 1.81 13.42
C GLU A 113 20.69 3.23 13.93
N GLU A 114 21.65 3.37 14.86
CA GLU A 114 22.09 4.67 15.39
C GLU A 114 22.63 5.60 14.29
N ALA A 115 23.46 5.08 13.36
CA ALA A 115 23.99 5.89 12.27
C ALA A 115 22.89 6.37 11.30
N LEU A 116 21.82 5.59 11.15
CA LEU A 116 20.65 6.00 10.36
C LEU A 116 19.86 7.11 11.08
N GLU A 117 19.67 6.99 12.39
CA GLU A 117 18.97 7.98 13.21
C GLU A 117 19.71 9.32 13.19
N GLU A 118 21.03 9.32 13.43
CA GLU A 118 21.85 10.53 13.38
C GLU A 118 21.79 11.21 11.99
N ALA A 119 21.83 10.42 10.91
CA ALA A 119 21.68 10.93 9.56
C ALA A 119 20.28 11.53 9.30
N ARG A 120 19.23 11.02 9.95
CA ARG A 120 17.87 11.59 9.87
C ARG A 120 17.79 12.91 10.61
N GLU A 121 18.28 12.98 11.84
CA GLU A 121 18.30 14.21 12.65
C GLU A 121 19.09 15.31 11.93
N THR A 122 20.30 14.99 11.46
CA THR A 122 21.12 15.92 10.65
C THR A 122 20.35 16.41 9.42
N ARG A 123 19.57 15.54 8.77
CA ARG A 123 18.76 15.93 7.59
C ARG A 123 17.58 16.83 7.98
N GLU A 124 17.00 16.66 9.15
CA GLU A 124 15.91 17.48 9.67
C GLU A 124 16.41 18.87 10.07
N GLU A 125 17.50 18.93 10.84
CA GLU A 125 18.19 20.18 11.19
C GLU A 125 18.61 20.95 9.93
N ASN A 126 19.18 20.26 8.93
CA ASN A 126 19.54 20.89 7.66
C ASN A 126 18.32 21.43 6.90
N LYS A 127 17.17 20.75 6.96
CA LYS A 127 15.92 21.27 6.37
C LYS A 127 15.45 22.49 7.14
N GLU A 128 15.51 22.48 8.46
CA GLU A 128 15.06 23.58 9.31
C GLU A 128 15.95 24.82 9.15
N THR A 129 17.27 24.65 9.21
CA THR A 129 18.23 25.72 8.94
C THR A 129 18.07 26.28 7.52
N GLN A 130 17.80 25.45 6.51
CA GLN A 130 17.52 25.93 5.16
C GLN A 130 16.19 26.70 5.08
N LYS A 131 15.13 26.25 5.76
CA LYS A 131 13.85 26.97 5.86
C LYS A 131 14.07 28.33 6.53
N GLN A 132 14.81 28.37 7.63
CA GLN A 132 15.12 29.61 8.34
C GLN A 132 15.95 30.57 7.49
N LYS A 133 16.98 30.08 6.80
CA LYS A 133 17.79 30.88 5.87
C LYS A 133 16.94 31.44 4.72
N ARG A 134 16.04 30.62 4.14
CA ARG A 134 15.09 31.07 3.10
C ARG A 134 14.15 32.15 3.62
N PHE A 135 13.64 32.00 4.84
CA PHE A 135 12.79 32.99 5.49
C PHE A 135 13.55 34.30 5.74
N ASN A 136 14.71 34.24 6.38
CA ASN A 136 15.55 35.41 6.66
C ASN A 136 15.94 36.16 5.38
N LYS A 137 16.29 35.43 4.30
CA LYS A 137 16.56 36.02 2.98
C LYS A 137 15.32 36.76 2.44
N LYS A 138 14.13 36.19 2.58
CA LYS A 138 12.87 36.80 2.14
C LYS A 138 12.53 38.06 2.94
N VAL A 139 12.77 38.06 4.26
CA VAL A 139 12.56 39.24 5.12
C VAL A 139 13.55 40.36 4.77
N LYS A 140 14.85 40.06 4.65
CA LYS A 140 15.88 41.04 4.28
C LYS A 140 15.63 41.67 2.90
N GLY A 141 15.10 40.91 1.94
CA GLY A 141 14.71 41.43 0.64
C GLY A 141 13.44 42.30 0.65
N ARG A 142 12.54 42.11 1.64
CA ARG A 142 11.27 42.85 1.74
C ARG A 142 11.41 44.14 2.54
N PHE A 143 12.39 44.19 3.45
CA PHE A 143 12.78 45.40 4.19
C PHE A 143 14.23 45.73 3.86
N PRO A 144 14.49 46.41 2.72
CA PRO A 144 15.82 46.94 2.47
C PRO A 144 16.15 47.91 3.62
N VAL A 145 17.24 47.64 4.33
CA VAL A 145 17.79 48.58 5.31
C VAL A 145 18.08 49.86 4.53
N ARG A 146 17.26 50.89 4.74
CA ARG A 146 17.55 52.23 4.24
C ARG A 146 18.74 52.71 5.04
N ASP A 147 19.92 52.69 4.45
CA ASP A 147 21.10 53.34 5.02
C ASP A 147 20.73 54.80 5.25
N ARG A 148 20.52 55.16 6.52
CA ARG A 148 20.40 56.56 6.93
C ARG A 148 21.83 57.10 6.94
N THR A 149 22.33 57.53 5.79
CA THR A 149 23.54 58.35 5.73
C THR A 149 23.27 59.64 6.53
N PRO A 150 24.02 59.93 7.61
CA PRO A 150 23.91 61.21 8.30
C PRO A 150 24.32 62.34 7.35
N LYS A 151 23.57 63.44 7.38
CA LYS A 151 23.78 64.63 6.56
C LYS A 151 24.81 65.55 7.19
#